data_AF-A0A7C5DPJ0-F1
#
_entry.id   AF-A0A7C5DPJ0-F1
#
_cell.length_a   1.000
_cell.length_b   1.000
_cell.length_c   1.000
_cell.angle_alpha   90.00
_cell.angle_beta   90.00
_cell.angle_gamma   90.00
#
_symmetry.space_group_name_H-M   'P 1'
#
loop_
_entity.id
_entity.type
_entity.pdbx_description
1 polymer ?
#
loop_
_entity_poly.entity_id
_entity_poly.type
_entity_poly.pdbx_seq_one_letter_code
_entity_poly.pdbx_strand_id
1 'polypeptide(L)'
;MKWLKDMGPVVGAILLALAVGAIVTVATGYSVAAVFRELVRGAFGGTYQFAQTLTQATPILFTSLSFLIAFRCGLFNIGAEGQLYLGAFAAAWAGFTFRLPPVLHTVVCLLFGAVFGGIWGLIPGWLRAKRGANEFVTTMMLSYVA
;
A
#
# COMPACT_ATOMS: atom_id res chain seq x y z
N MET A 1 -14.03 11.69 22.20
CA MET A 1 -13.90 12.46 20.95
C MET A 1 -12.44 12.74 20.52
N LYS A 2 -11.44 11.98 21.00
CA LYS A 2 -10.01 12.17 20.67
C LYS A 2 -9.71 11.92 19.19
N TRP A 3 -10.31 10.87 18.63
CA TRP A 3 -10.24 10.49 17.22
C TRP A 3 -10.62 11.60 16.22
N LEU A 4 -11.61 12.46 16.55
CA LEU A 4 -12.01 13.58 15.69
C LEU A 4 -10.94 14.69 15.64
N LYS A 5 -10.20 14.90 16.73
CA LYS A 5 -9.07 15.85 16.76
C LYS A 5 -7.88 15.31 15.97
N ASP A 6 -7.67 13.99 16.03
CA ASP A 6 -6.59 13.31 15.31
C ASP A 6 -6.83 13.26 13.78
N MET A 7 -8.07 13.45 13.32
CA MET A 7 -8.40 13.57 11.89
C MET A 7 -8.10 14.96 11.31
N GLY A 8 -7.92 15.98 12.15
CA GLY A 8 -7.67 17.36 11.71
C GLY A 8 -6.48 17.50 10.75
N PRO A 9 -5.29 16.94 11.07
CA PRO A 9 -4.14 16.96 10.16
C PRO A 9 -4.40 16.23 8.83
N VAL A 10 -5.15 15.13 8.85
CA VAL A 10 -5.46 14.34 7.63
C VAL A 10 -6.35 15.15 6.70
N VAL A 11 -7.43 15.72 7.22
CA VAL A 11 -8.33 16.59 6.44
C VAL A 11 -7.57 17.82 5.93
N GLY A 12 -6.72 18.42 6.77
CA GLY A 12 -5.86 19.54 6.39
C GLY A 12 -4.92 19.18 5.24
N ALA A 13 -4.27 18.02 5.28
CA ALA A 13 -3.41 17.54 4.20
C ALA A 13 -4.17 17.31 2.88
N ILE A 14 -5.37 16.74 2.95
CA ILE A 14 -6.24 16.55 1.78
C ILE A 14 -6.62 17.90 1.17
N LEU A 15 -7.08 18.85 1.98
CA LEU A 15 -7.46 20.19 1.52
C LEU A 15 -6.26 20.94 0.92
N LEU A 16 -5.09 20.83 1.53
CA LEU A 16 -3.86 21.41 1.02
C LEU A 16 -3.48 20.80 -0.33
N ALA A 17 -3.55 19.47 -0.47
CA ALA A 17 -3.28 18.78 -1.73
C ALA A 17 -4.23 19.24 -2.85
N LEU A 18 -5.53 19.39 -2.54
CA LEU A 18 -6.51 19.93 -3.48
C LEU A 18 -6.21 21.40 -3.82
N ALA A 19 -5.85 22.23 -2.84
CA ALA A 19 -5.49 23.63 -3.08
C ALA A 19 -4.26 23.76 -3.99
N VAL A 20 -3.21 22.98 -3.74
CA VAL A 20 -2.01 22.93 -4.59
C VAL A 20 -2.39 22.46 -6.00
N GLY A 21 -3.22 21.42 -6.12
CA GLY A 21 -3.73 20.96 -7.41
C GLY A 21 -4.51 22.03 -8.18
N ALA A 22 -5.33 22.83 -7.49
CA ALA A 22 -6.05 23.96 -8.09
C ALA A 22 -5.08 25.05 -8.59
N ILE A 23 -4.05 25.40 -7.80
CA ILE A 23 -3.03 26.38 -8.19
C ILE A 23 -2.30 25.93 -9.47
N VAL A 24 -1.87 24.66 -9.52
CA VAL A 24 -1.20 24.09 -10.70
C VAL A 24 -2.13 24.10 -11.92
N THR A 25 -3.42 23.84 -11.72
CA THR A 25 -4.41 23.85 -12.79
C THR A 25 -4.61 25.26 -13.37
N VAL A 26 -4.68 26.29 -12.51
CA VAL A 26 -4.75 27.69 -12.95
C VAL A 26 -3.47 28.09 -13.68
N ALA A 27 -2.30 27.71 -13.17
CA ALA A 27 -1.00 28.01 -13.77
C ALA A 27 -0.82 27.39 -15.18
N THR A 28 -1.51 26.29 -15.45
CA THR A 28 -1.49 25.60 -16.76
C THR A 28 -2.61 26.07 -17.70
N GLY A 29 -3.44 27.02 -17.28
CA GLY A 29 -4.50 27.62 -18.10
C GLY A 29 -5.76 26.77 -18.25
N TYR A 30 -5.92 25.70 -17.47
CA TYR A 30 -7.10 24.84 -17.50
C TYR A 30 -8.18 25.32 -16.51
N SER A 31 -9.43 24.96 -16.78
CA SER A 31 -10.55 25.19 -15.86
C SER A 31 -10.45 24.28 -14.63
N VAL A 32 -10.28 24.87 -13.45
CA VAL A 32 -10.25 24.16 -12.15
C VAL A 32 -11.49 23.28 -11.98
N ALA A 33 -12.67 23.80 -12.27
CA ALA A 33 -13.92 23.07 -12.12
C ALA A 33 -14.02 21.85 -13.07
N ALA A 34 -13.43 21.94 -14.27
CA ALA A 34 -13.38 20.82 -15.21
C ALA A 34 -12.41 19.73 -14.72
N VAL A 35 -11.20 20.11 -14.30
CA VAL A 35 -10.19 19.17 -13.80
C VAL A 35 -10.67 18.43 -12.55
N PHE A 36 -11.29 19.12 -11.60
CA PHE A 36 -11.84 18.48 -10.40
C PHE A 36 -13.03 17.56 -10.71
N ARG A 37 -13.82 17.87 -11.73
CA ARG A 37 -14.90 16.98 -12.20
C ARG A 37 -14.33 15.70 -12.79
N GLU A 38 -13.29 15.82 -13.62
CA GLU A 38 -12.60 14.65 -14.18
C GLU A 38 -11.85 13.85 -13.11
N LEU A 39 -11.32 14.49 -12.06
CA LEU A 39 -10.77 13.79 -10.89
C LEU A 39 -11.82 12.89 -10.23
N VAL A 40 -13.00 13.44 -9.93
CA VAL A 40 -14.10 12.68 -9.31
C VAL A 40 -14.61 11.58 -10.24
N ARG A 41 -14.74 11.88 -11.54
CA ARG A 41 -15.17 10.90 -12.55
C ARG A 41 -14.12 9.81 -12.77
N GLY A 42 -12.84 10.14 -12.72
CA GLY A 42 -11.73 9.19 -12.81
C GLY A 42 -11.65 8.25 -11.60
N ALA A 43 -12.11 8.71 -10.43
CA ALA A 43 -12.17 7.89 -9.22
C ALA A 43 -13.47 7.07 -9.08
N PHE A 44 -14.63 7.67 -9.38
CA PHE A 44 -15.96 7.11 -9.06
C PHE A 44 -16.93 7.05 -10.24
N GLY A 45 -16.53 7.46 -11.45
CA GLY A 45 -17.41 7.62 -12.59
C GLY A 45 -17.95 6.32 -13.19
N GLY A 46 -17.49 5.16 -12.74
CA GLY A 46 -17.96 3.85 -13.17
C GLY A 46 -17.30 2.70 -12.42
N THR A 47 -17.79 1.48 -12.67
CA THR A 47 -17.31 0.27 -11.99
C THR A 47 -15.81 0.04 -12.19
N TYR A 48 -15.31 0.28 -13.42
CA TYR A 48 -13.89 0.11 -13.73
C TYR A 48 -13.02 1.15 -13.01
N GLN A 49 -13.40 2.43 -13.05
CA GLN A 49 -12.71 3.53 -12.38
C GLN A 49 -12.62 3.30 -10.87
N PHE A 50 -13.73 2.86 -10.28
CA PHE A 50 -13.78 2.51 -8.87
C PHE A 50 -12.89 1.32 -8.53
N ALA A 51 -12.90 0.26 -9.35
CA ALA A 51 -12.02 -0.89 -9.19
C ALA A 51 -10.52 -0.50 -9.31
N GLN A 52 -10.18 0.40 -10.22
CA GLN A 52 -8.82 0.95 -10.34
C GLN A 52 -8.42 1.74 -9.09
N THR A 53 -9.33 2.57 -8.57
CA THR A 53 -9.11 3.31 -7.31
C THR A 53 -8.82 2.35 -6.15
N LEU A 54 -9.62 1.28 -6.01
CA LEU A 54 -9.37 0.25 -5.00
C LEU A 54 -8.05 -0.48 -5.22
N THR A 55 -7.70 -0.77 -6.48
CA THR A 55 -6.43 -1.44 -6.83
C THR A 55 -5.23 -0.63 -6.38
N GLN A 56 -5.26 0.70 -6.57
CA GLN A 56 -4.19 1.61 -6.13
C GLN A 56 -4.19 1.85 -4.62
N ALA A 57 -5.37 1.91 -3.99
CA ALA A 57 -5.49 2.13 -2.54
C ALA A 57 -5.07 0.91 -1.72
N THR A 58 -5.28 -0.31 -2.23
CA THR A 58 -5.05 -1.56 -1.50
C THR A 58 -3.61 -1.69 -0.99
N PRO A 59 -2.55 -1.56 -1.81
CA PRO A 59 -1.17 -1.64 -1.32
C PRO A 59 -0.87 -0.63 -0.21
N ILE A 60 -1.32 0.62 -0.36
CA ILE A 60 -1.07 1.69 0.61
C ILE A 60 -1.75 1.36 1.95
N LEU A 61 -3.00 0.92 1.93
CA LEU A 61 -3.75 0.57 3.14
C LEU A 61 -3.14 -0.62 3.87
N PHE A 62 -2.82 -1.70 3.13
CA PHE A 62 -2.30 -2.93 3.73
C PHE A 62 -0.85 -2.78 4.22
N THR A 63 0.01 -2.05 3.50
CA THR A 63 1.38 -1.76 3.97
C THR A 63 1.36 -0.87 5.22
N SER A 64 0.49 0.15 5.27
CA SER A 64 0.30 0.97 6.46
C SER A 64 -0.20 0.15 7.66
N LEU A 65 -1.15 -0.76 7.43
CA LEU A 65 -1.67 -1.66 8.47
C LEU A 65 -0.59 -2.61 8.99
N SER A 66 0.20 -3.20 8.09
CA SER A 66 1.35 -4.06 8.43
C SER A 66 2.36 -3.31 9.30
N PHE A 67 2.71 -2.08 8.92
CA PHE A 67 3.60 -1.21 9.71
C PHE A 67 3.04 -0.97 11.11
N LEU A 68 1.76 -0.60 11.24
CA LEU A 68 1.12 -0.34 12.53
C LEU A 68 1.16 -1.55 13.46
N ILE A 69 0.98 -2.76 12.93
CA ILE A 69 1.07 -4.00 13.71
C ILE A 69 2.50 -4.21 14.22
N ALA A 70 3.50 -4.09 13.35
CA ALA A 70 4.91 -4.21 13.73
C ALA A 70 5.32 -3.15 14.77
N PHE A 71 4.87 -1.91 14.57
CA PHE A 71 5.17 -0.78 15.45
C PHE A 71 4.59 -0.98 16.86
N ARG A 72 3.40 -1.59 16.99
CA ARG A 72 2.83 -1.97 18.29
C ARG A 72 3.68 -3.01 19.04
N CYS A 73 4.47 -3.80 18.33
CA CYS A 73 5.42 -4.75 18.92
C CYS A 73 6.79 -4.11 19.21
N GLY A 74 6.97 -2.80 19.01
CA GLY A 74 8.26 -2.12 19.16
C GLY A 74 9.26 -2.42 18.04
N LEU A 75 8.78 -2.90 16.89
CA LEU A 75 9.58 -3.14 15.69
C LEU A 75 9.35 -1.98 14.70
N PHE A 76 10.43 -1.33 14.25
CA PHE A 76 10.34 -0.32 13.19
C PHE A 76 10.59 -0.96 11.82
N ASN A 77 9.54 -1.50 11.19
CA ASN A 77 9.64 -2.20 9.90
C ASN A 77 9.49 -1.25 8.71
N ILE A 78 10.58 -0.87 8.04
CA ILE A 78 10.54 -0.08 6.79
C ILE A 78 10.42 -0.97 5.54
N GLY A 79 10.71 -2.27 5.68
CA GLY A 79 10.81 -3.24 4.59
C GLY A 79 9.48 -3.70 4.00
N ALA A 80 8.38 -2.96 4.24
CA ALA A 80 7.06 -3.32 3.74
C ALA A 80 7.00 -3.37 2.21
N GLU A 81 7.80 -2.53 1.53
CA GLU A 81 7.92 -2.54 0.07
C GLU A 81 8.48 -3.87 -0.46
N GLY A 82 9.60 -4.37 0.09
CA GLY A 82 10.16 -5.66 -0.31
C GLY A 82 9.21 -6.83 -0.02
N GLN A 83 8.52 -6.79 1.13
CA GLN A 83 7.51 -7.80 1.48
C GLN A 83 6.33 -7.78 0.49
N LEU A 84 5.90 -6.59 0.07
CA LEU A 84 4.86 -6.41 -0.93
C LEU A 84 5.31 -6.95 -2.30
N TYR A 85 6.54 -6.66 -2.74
CA TYR A 85 7.04 -7.14 -4.03
C TYR A 85 7.14 -8.66 -4.11
N LEU A 86 7.73 -9.30 -3.09
CA LEU A 86 7.80 -10.77 -3.04
C LEU A 86 6.40 -11.39 -2.97
N GLY A 87 5.48 -10.79 -2.21
CA GLY A 87 4.09 -11.23 -2.16
C GLY A 87 3.39 -11.09 -3.51
N ALA A 88 3.56 -9.96 -4.20
CA ALA A 88 2.98 -9.73 -5.51
C ALA A 88 3.52 -10.70 -6.56
N PHE A 89 4.84 -10.96 -6.54
CA PHE A 89 5.47 -11.95 -7.41
C PHE A 89 4.89 -13.35 -7.17
N ALA A 90 4.81 -13.80 -5.92
CA ALA A 90 4.26 -15.11 -5.58
C ALA A 90 2.78 -15.24 -5.95
N ALA A 91 1.98 -14.19 -5.74
CA ALA A 91 0.59 -14.14 -6.16
C ALA A 91 0.44 -14.23 -7.68
N ALA A 92 1.27 -13.50 -8.44
CA ALA A 92 1.28 -13.56 -9.90
C ALA A 92 1.72 -14.94 -10.41
N TRP A 93 2.75 -15.53 -9.79
CA TRP A 93 3.22 -16.86 -10.13
C TRP A 93 2.14 -17.93 -9.88
N ALA A 94 1.45 -17.87 -8.73
CA ALA A 94 0.33 -18.76 -8.44
C ALA A 94 -0.82 -18.56 -9.43
N GLY A 95 -1.14 -17.31 -9.78
CA GLY A 95 -2.22 -16.99 -10.72
C GLY A 95 -1.93 -17.45 -12.15
N PHE A 96 -0.67 -17.45 -12.55
CA PHE A 96 -0.26 -18.00 -13.85
C PHE A 96 -0.22 -19.55 -13.84
N THR A 97 0.22 -20.15 -12.73
CA THR A 97 0.50 -21.59 -12.66
C THR A 97 -0.76 -22.42 -12.45
N PHE A 98 -1.67 -21.99 -11.57
CA PHE A 98 -2.85 -22.76 -11.19
C PHE A 98 -4.08 -22.35 -12.00
N ARG A 99 -4.85 -23.32 -12.49
CA ARG A 99 -6.16 -23.08 -13.10
C ARG A 99 -7.24 -23.59 -12.16
N LEU A 100 -7.94 -22.67 -11.53
CA LEU A 100 -8.94 -22.92 -10.49
C LEU A 100 -10.20 -22.08 -10.76
N PRO A 101 -11.36 -22.43 -10.19
CA PRO A 101 -12.55 -21.60 -10.26
C PRO A 101 -12.30 -20.18 -9.72
N PRO A 102 -12.99 -19.13 -10.21
CA PRO A 102 -12.62 -17.73 -9.97
C PRO A 102 -12.40 -17.34 -8.50
N VAL A 103 -13.28 -17.81 -7.60
CA VAL A 103 -13.19 -17.52 -6.17
C VAL A 103 -11.99 -18.21 -5.54
N LEU A 104 -11.81 -19.51 -5.82
CA LEU A 104 -10.73 -20.31 -5.26
C LEU A 104 -9.36 -19.85 -5.80
N HIS A 105 -9.31 -19.48 -7.07
CA HIS A 105 -8.12 -18.93 -7.72
C HIS A 105 -7.64 -17.67 -7.00
N THR A 106 -8.53 -16.71 -6.74
CA THR A 106 -8.20 -15.48 -6.02
C THR A 106 -7.68 -15.77 -4.61
N VAL A 107 -8.34 -16.67 -3.87
CA VAL A 107 -7.92 -17.04 -2.52
C VAL A 107 -6.52 -17.67 -2.52
N VAL A 108 -6.24 -18.57 -3.46
CA VAL A 108 -4.92 -19.21 -3.57
C VAL A 108 -3.84 -18.16 -3.87
N CYS A 109 -4.09 -17.22 -4.80
CA CYS A 109 -3.13 -16.15 -5.09
C CYS A 109 -2.84 -15.27 -3.85
N LEU A 110 -3.88 -14.92 -3.09
CA LEU A 110 -3.74 -14.15 -1.85
C LEU A 110 -2.94 -14.91 -0.78
N LEU A 111 -3.17 -16.22 -0.64
CA LEU A 111 -2.42 -17.06 0.30
C LEU A 111 -0.94 -17.13 -0.08
N PHE A 112 -0.62 -17.33 -1.36
CA PHE A 112 0.78 -17.31 -1.82
C PHE A 112 1.43 -15.95 -1.55
N GLY A 113 0.73 -14.85 -1.85
CA GLY A 113 1.25 -13.51 -1.57
C GLY A 113 1.51 -13.27 -0.08
N ALA A 114 0.58 -13.68 0.79
CA ALA A 114 0.73 -13.55 2.24
C ALA A 114 1.89 -14.40 2.78
N VAL A 115 2.03 -15.65 2.32
CA VAL A 115 3.10 -16.57 2.76
C VAL A 115 4.47 -16.05 2.34
N PHE A 116 4.66 -15.69 1.06
CA PHE A 116 5.96 -15.26 0.56
C PHE A 116 6.35 -13.88 1.08
N GLY A 117 5.40 -12.94 1.18
CA GLY A 117 5.65 -11.65 1.84
C GLY A 117 5.99 -11.82 3.32
N GLY A 118 5.31 -12.74 4.01
CA GLY A 118 5.60 -13.10 5.40
C GLY A 118 6.97 -13.75 5.58
N ILE A 119 7.37 -14.66 4.68
CA ILE A 119 8.71 -15.27 4.66
C ILE A 119 9.77 -14.19 4.48
N TRP A 120 9.56 -13.23 3.59
CA TRP A 120 10.49 -12.12 3.39
C TRP A 120 10.64 -11.25 4.65
N GLY A 121 9.53 -10.97 5.33
CA GLY A 121 9.53 -10.27 6.62
C GLY A 121 10.09 -11.07 7.79
N LEU A 122 10.12 -12.40 7.69
CA LEU A 122 10.69 -13.27 8.71
C LEU A 122 12.22 -13.19 8.76
N ILE A 123 12.89 -12.95 7.62
CA ILE A 123 14.35 -12.81 7.56
C ILE A 123 14.89 -11.71 8.50
N PRO A 124 14.45 -10.44 8.42
CA PRO A 124 14.94 -9.39 9.32
C PRO A 124 14.47 -9.62 10.76
N GLY A 125 13.27 -10.17 10.97
CA GLY A 125 12.77 -10.53 12.30
C GLY A 125 13.66 -11.57 12.99
N TRP A 126 14.07 -12.60 12.26
CA TRP A 126 14.99 -13.63 12.74
C TRP A 126 16.40 -13.08 12.99
N LEU A 127 16.91 -12.23 12.11
CA LEU A 127 18.22 -11.58 12.28
C LEU A 127 18.25 -10.68 13.54
N ARG A 128 17.17 -9.95 13.82
CA ARG A 128 17.03 -9.21 15.08
C ARG A 128 17.04 -10.15 16.27
N ALA A 129 16.20 -11.19 16.25
CA ALA A 129 16.03 -12.10 17.38
C ALA A 129 17.31 -12.89 17.73
N LYS A 130 18.07 -13.34 16.71
CA LYS A 130 19.24 -14.20 16.91
C LYS A 130 20.56 -13.44 16.96
N ARG A 131 20.69 -12.36 16.20
CA ARG A 131 21.96 -11.63 16.03
C ARG A 131 21.94 -10.21 16.58
N GLY A 132 20.80 -9.73 17.10
CA GLY A 132 20.67 -8.34 17.54
C GLY A 132 20.84 -7.32 16.41
N ALA A 133 20.62 -7.74 15.16
CA ALA A 133 20.73 -6.85 14.01
C ALA A 133 19.64 -5.77 14.09
N ASN A 134 20.00 -4.54 13.69
CA ASN A 134 19.06 -3.43 13.66
C ASN A 134 17.99 -3.68 12.60
N GLU A 135 16.73 -3.81 13.03
CA GLU A 135 15.57 -4.04 12.17
C GLU A 135 15.35 -2.92 11.15
N PHE A 136 15.65 -1.67 11.50
CA PHE A 136 15.48 -0.53 10.60
C PHE A 136 16.34 -0.71 9.35
N VAL A 137 17.62 -1.03 9.55
CA VAL A 137 18.60 -1.18 8.46
C VAL A 137 18.34 -2.47 7.68
N THR A 138 18.13 -3.59 8.39
CA THR A 138 17.94 -4.89 7.73
C THR A 138 16.66 -4.95 6.90
N THR A 139 15.57 -4.34 7.36
CA THR A 139 14.32 -4.28 6.60
C THR A 139 14.45 -3.36 5.37
N MET A 140 15.13 -2.22 5.48
CA MET A 140 15.43 -1.36 4.33
C MET A 140 16.31 -2.04 3.28
N MET A 141 17.40 -2.69 3.71
CA MET A 141 18.31 -3.40 2.80
C MET A 141 17.59 -4.54 2.08
N LEU A 142 16.72 -5.27 2.76
CA LEU A 142 15.93 -6.33 2.15
C LEU A 142 14.86 -5.83 1.18
N SER A 143 14.42 -4.56 1.27
CA SER A 143 13.60 -3.96 0.20
C SER A 143 14.38 -3.79 -1.10
N TYR A 144 15.69 -3.47 -1.04
CA TYR A 144 16.50 -3.34 -2.25
C TYR A 144 16.86 -4.68 -2.90
N VAL A 145 16.88 -5.76 -2.12
CA VAL A 145 17.18 -7.12 -2.61
C VAL A 145 15.95 -7.76 -3.26
N ALA A 146 14.75 -7.35 -2.86
CA ALA A 146 13.47 -7.81 -3.38
C ALA A 146 13.26 -7.39 -4.84
#